data_AF-A0A955XMC8-F1
#
_entry.id   AF-A0A955XMC8-F1
#
_cell.length_a   1.000
_cell.length_b   1.000
_cell.length_c   1.000
_cell.angle_alpha   90.00
_cell.angle_beta   90.00
_cell.angle_gamma   90.00
#
_symmetry.space_group_name_H-M   'P 1'
#
loop_
_entity.id
_entity.type
_entity.pdbx_description
1 polymer ?
#
loop_
_entity_poly.entity_id
_entity_poly.type
_entity_poly.pdbx_seq_one_letter_code
_entity_poly.pdbx_strand_id
1 'polypeptide(L)'
;MVTWGLMLAALSAGAVSLDCGASIEDAVGSAAPGSVVRLAADCAYAGPLTLRPTAPVVLEGTPGARIVGGLIVEGAGALTLRALTVDAEVVALTHVGEGALTLDRVTLRGGTGLHVESAARVRIRDSRLRGVDTG
;
A
#
# COMPACT_ATOMS: atom_id res chain seq x y z
N MET A 1 32.62 -8.34 34.87
CA MET A 1 31.94 -7.06 34.56
C MET A 1 32.52 -6.49 33.28
N VAL A 2 31.88 -6.70 32.14
CA VAL A 2 32.01 -5.81 30.97
C VAL A 2 30.63 -5.77 30.30
N THR A 3 30.26 -4.55 29.96
CA THR A 3 28.96 -4.00 29.60
C THR A 3 28.35 -4.55 28.31
N TRP A 4 27.02 -4.64 28.33
CA TRP A 4 26.15 -4.91 27.19
C TRP A 4 26.30 -3.85 26.11
N GLY A 5 26.70 -4.26 24.90
CA GLY A 5 26.56 -3.44 23.70
C GLY A 5 25.18 -3.67 23.08
N LEU A 6 24.18 -2.90 23.52
CA LEU A 6 22.92 -2.73 22.78
C LEU A 6 23.25 -2.11 21.43
N MET A 7 23.42 -2.95 20.42
CA MET A 7 23.50 -2.52 19.03
C MET A 7 22.07 -2.20 18.59
N LEU A 8 21.57 -1.01 18.94
CA LEU A 8 20.43 -0.40 18.25
C LEU A 8 20.89 -0.12 16.81
N ALA A 9 20.74 -1.11 15.93
CA ALA A 9 20.71 -0.86 14.51
C ALA A 9 19.42 -0.06 14.23
N ALA A 10 19.53 1.26 14.18
CA ALA A 10 18.54 2.06 13.50
C ALA A 10 18.56 1.63 12.03
N LEU A 11 17.71 0.67 11.65
CA LEU A 11 17.43 0.39 10.25
C LEU A 11 16.91 1.70 9.66
N SER A 12 17.73 2.34 8.82
CA SER A 12 17.25 3.44 8.01
C SER A 12 16.03 2.97 7.24
N ALA A 13 14.92 3.69 7.35
CA ALA A 13 13.77 3.57 6.46
C ALA A 13 14.27 3.62 5.00
N GLY A 14 14.41 2.44 4.39
CA GLY A 14 14.95 2.30 3.06
C GLY A 14 13.88 2.62 2.02
N ALA A 15 14.29 3.26 0.93
CA ALA A 15 13.46 3.30 -0.27
C ALA A 15 13.81 2.07 -1.13
N VAL A 16 12.81 1.28 -1.51
CA VAL A 16 12.93 0.17 -2.45
C VAL A 16 12.25 0.60 -3.74
N SER A 17 12.99 0.68 -4.84
CA SER A 17 12.43 0.98 -6.17
C SER A 17 12.10 -0.32 -6.89
N LEU A 18 10.89 -0.41 -7.44
CA LEU A 18 10.39 -1.56 -8.19
C LEU A 18 10.33 -1.24 -9.67
N ASP A 19 10.97 -2.06 -10.50
CA ASP A 19 10.82 -2.01 -11.94
C ASP A 19 9.43 -2.51 -12.39
N CYS A 20 9.07 -2.29 -13.67
CA CYS A 20 7.85 -2.86 -14.22
C CYS A 20 7.89 -4.39 -14.13
N GLY A 21 6.83 -5.00 -13.60
CA GLY A 21 6.72 -6.46 -13.45
C GLY A 21 7.35 -7.03 -12.18
N ALA A 22 8.00 -6.20 -11.35
CA ALA A 22 8.41 -6.61 -10.02
C ALA A 22 7.18 -6.85 -9.12
N SER A 23 7.33 -7.79 -8.18
CA SER A 23 6.28 -8.16 -7.23
C SER A 23 6.11 -7.09 -6.15
N ILE A 24 4.96 -6.41 -6.15
CA ILE A 24 4.61 -5.45 -5.09
C ILE A 24 4.36 -6.18 -3.76
N GLU A 25 3.74 -7.37 -3.82
CA GLU A 25 3.38 -8.17 -2.63
C GLU A 25 4.62 -8.56 -1.84
N ASP A 26 5.67 -9.05 -2.52
CA ASP A 26 6.93 -9.42 -1.87
C ASP A 26 7.65 -8.20 -1.28
N ALA A 27 7.66 -7.09 -2.02
CA ALA A 27 8.30 -5.86 -1.59
C ALA A 27 7.63 -5.26 -0.34
N VAL A 28 6.29 -5.26 -0.30
CA VAL A 28 5.53 -4.77 0.86
C VAL A 28 5.59 -5.75 2.03
N GLY A 29 5.54 -7.07 1.76
CA GLY A 29 5.58 -8.11 2.80
C GLY A 29 6.93 -8.22 3.51
N SER A 30 8.03 -7.88 2.83
CA SER A 30 9.39 -7.90 3.38
C SER A 30 9.92 -6.53 3.81
N ALA A 31 9.15 -5.46 3.60
CA ALA A 31 9.56 -4.10 3.92
C ALA A 31 9.81 -3.90 5.42
N ALA A 32 10.95 -3.29 5.75
CA ALA A 32 11.24 -2.87 7.12
C ALA A 32 10.29 -1.74 7.56
N PRO A 33 10.03 -1.57 8.88
CA PRO A 33 9.20 -0.48 9.38
C PRO A 33 9.67 0.90 8.87
N GLY A 34 8.74 1.67 8.33
CA GLY A 34 8.97 3.01 7.77
C GLY A 34 9.47 3.02 6.32
N SER A 35 9.65 1.86 5.68
CA SER A 35 10.16 1.80 4.29
C SER A 35 9.18 2.42 3.29
N VAL A 36 9.75 2.90 2.18
CA VAL A 36 9.01 3.41 1.04
C VAL A 36 9.25 2.50 -0.16
N VAL A 37 8.21 1.78 -0.59
CA VAL A 37 8.21 1.00 -1.83
C VAL A 37 7.75 1.91 -2.96
N ARG A 38 8.65 2.22 -3.91
CA ARG A 38 8.39 3.10 -5.04
C ARG A 38 8.13 2.31 -6.31
N LEU A 39 6.99 2.52 -6.91
CA LEU A 39 6.62 1.95 -8.21
C LEU A 39 7.29 2.75 -9.33
N ALA A 40 7.82 2.07 -10.35
CA ALA A 40 8.38 2.71 -11.54
C ALA A 40 7.31 3.45 -12.36
N ALA A 41 7.76 4.49 -13.06
CA ALA A 41 6.90 5.38 -13.82
C ALA A 41 6.31 4.67 -15.03
N ASP A 42 5.10 5.06 -15.41
CA ASP A 42 4.37 4.52 -16.57
C ASP A 42 4.19 2.98 -16.57
N CYS A 43 4.43 2.30 -15.45
CA CYS A 43 4.22 0.87 -15.30
C CYS A 43 2.76 0.55 -14.91
N ALA A 44 2.24 -0.54 -15.48
CA ALA A 44 1.01 -1.18 -15.03
C ALA A 44 1.34 -2.47 -14.28
N TYR A 45 1.03 -2.51 -12.99
CA TYR A 45 1.18 -3.69 -12.15
C TYR A 45 -0.14 -4.46 -12.16
N ALA A 46 -0.14 -5.63 -12.80
CA ALA A 46 -1.33 -6.46 -12.92
C ALA A 46 -1.66 -7.16 -11.59
N GLY A 47 -2.95 -7.24 -11.28
CA GLY A 47 -3.53 -7.86 -10.10
C GLY A 47 -4.68 -8.81 -10.46
N PRO A 48 -5.53 -9.19 -9.48
CA PRO A 48 -5.63 -8.61 -8.14
C PRO A 48 -4.37 -8.85 -7.29
N LEU A 49 -3.97 -7.84 -6.51
CA LEU A 49 -2.82 -7.92 -5.59
C LEU A 49 -3.30 -7.97 -4.14
N THR A 50 -2.64 -8.76 -3.30
CA THR A 50 -2.94 -8.88 -1.86
C THR A 50 -1.77 -8.41 -1.01
N LEU A 51 -1.90 -7.23 -0.42
CA LEU A 51 -0.88 -6.65 0.46
C LEU A 51 -1.12 -7.05 1.91
N ARG A 52 -0.08 -7.63 2.53
CA ARG A 52 -0.07 -8.06 3.93
C ARG A 52 1.04 -7.35 4.72
N PRO A 53 1.00 -6.00 4.85
CA PRO A 53 2.00 -5.30 5.63
C PRO A 53 1.96 -5.77 7.09
N THR A 54 3.13 -6.08 7.63
CA THR A 54 3.32 -6.43 9.05
C THR A 54 3.89 -5.25 9.86
N ALA A 55 4.35 -4.21 9.17
CA ALA A 55 4.90 -2.98 9.74
C ALA A 55 4.38 -1.75 8.97
N PRO A 56 4.58 -0.52 9.50
CA PRO A 56 4.26 0.69 8.77
C PRO A 56 5.03 0.78 7.44
N VAL A 57 4.35 0.88 6.31
CA VAL A 57 4.96 0.95 4.97
C VAL A 57 4.24 1.98 4.10
N VAL A 58 5.01 2.66 3.25
CA VAL A 58 4.47 3.52 2.19
C VAL A 58 4.64 2.83 0.85
N LEU A 59 3.53 2.63 0.11
CA LEU A 59 3.56 2.30 -1.30
C LEU A 59 3.34 3.59 -2.10
N GLU A 60 4.39 4.05 -2.77
CA GLU A 60 4.43 5.32 -3.49
C GLU A 60 4.46 5.07 -5.00
N GLY A 61 3.46 5.58 -5.71
CA GLY A 61 3.48 5.68 -7.16
C GLY A 61 4.38 6.82 -7.62
N THR A 62 4.97 6.63 -8.79
CA THR A 62 5.54 7.70 -9.61
C THR A 62 4.55 8.04 -10.74
N PRO A 63 4.74 9.14 -11.50
CA PRO A 63 3.82 9.52 -12.57
C PRO A 63 3.53 8.36 -13.53
N GLY A 64 2.25 8.11 -13.81
CA GLY A 64 1.80 7.04 -14.69
C GLY A 64 1.73 5.64 -14.05
N ALA A 65 2.26 5.44 -12.84
CA ALA A 65 2.18 4.16 -12.15
C ALA A 65 0.73 3.80 -11.79
N ARG A 66 0.32 2.59 -12.15
CA ARG A 66 -1.03 2.08 -11.87
C ARG A 66 -1.04 0.61 -11.48
N ILE A 67 -1.97 0.26 -10.60
CA ILE A 67 -2.34 -1.12 -10.29
C ILE A 67 -3.61 -1.43 -11.07
N VAL A 68 -3.64 -2.55 -11.80
CA VAL A 68 -4.77 -2.94 -12.65
C VAL A 68 -5.30 -4.29 -12.21
N GLY A 69 -6.60 -4.42 -11.96
CA GLY A 69 -7.23 -5.65 -11.46
C GLY A 69 -7.59 -5.60 -9.97
N GLY A 70 -7.39 -4.44 -9.33
CA GLY A 70 -7.76 -4.22 -7.92
C GLY A 70 -6.65 -4.54 -6.92
N LEU A 71 -6.88 -4.10 -5.69
CA LEU A 71 -5.95 -4.21 -4.56
C LEU A 71 -6.70 -4.64 -3.31
N ILE A 72 -6.20 -5.66 -2.62
CA ILE A 72 -6.72 -6.15 -1.34
C ILE A 72 -5.66 -5.87 -0.27
N VAL A 73 -6.07 -5.32 0.87
CA VAL A 73 -5.19 -5.05 2.01
C VAL A 73 -5.69 -5.84 3.21
N GLU A 74 -4.88 -6.81 3.67
CA GLU A 74 -5.21 -7.75 4.75
C GLU A 74 -4.24 -7.69 5.94
N GLY A 75 -3.25 -6.78 5.89
CA GLY A 75 -2.22 -6.69 6.94
C GLY A 75 -2.70 -6.05 8.25
N ALA A 76 -2.01 -6.37 9.33
CA ALA A 76 -2.13 -5.68 10.62
C ALA A 76 -1.26 -4.42 10.71
N GLY A 77 -0.25 -4.31 9.84
CA GLY A 77 0.62 -3.13 9.73
C GLY A 77 -0.09 -1.94 9.06
N ALA A 78 0.38 -0.73 9.37
CA ALA A 78 -0.15 0.48 8.74
C ALA A 78 0.33 0.59 7.28
N LEU A 79 -0.59 0.85 6.35
CA LEU A 79 -0.26 1.06 4.93
C LEU A 79 -0.62 2.47 4.51
N THR A 80 0.32 3.16 3.88
CA THR A 80 0.04 4.40 3.16
C THR A 80 0.17 4.16 1.66
N LEU A 81 -0.92 4.34 0.91
CA LEU A 81 -0.90 4.42 -0.54
C LEU A 81 -0.74 5.89 -0.93
N ARG A 82 0.26 6.20 -1.77
CA ARG A 82 0.57 7.56 -2.17
C ARG A 82 0.74 7.70 -3.68
N ALA A 83 0.15 8.75 -4.26
CA ALA A 83 0.44 9.22 -5.63
C ALA A 83 0.32 8.14 -6.73
N LEU A 84 -0.65 7.24 -6.64
CA LEU A 84 -0.86 6.15 -7.59
C LEU A 84 -2.33 6.01 -7.99
N THR A 85 -2.57 5.30 -9.10
CA THR A 85 -3.92 4.90 -9.52
C THR A 85 -4.15 3.41 -9.30
N VAL A 86 -5.33 3.03 -8.79
CA VAL A 86 -5.79 1.65 -8.76
C VAL A 86 -7.04 1.54 -9.61
N ASP A 87 -6.99 0.70 -10.64
CA ASP A 87 -8.06 0.44 -11.59
C ASP A 87 -8.54 -1.01 -11.40
N ALA A 88 -9.86 -1.21 -11.34
CA ALA A 88 -10.51 -2.52 -11.36
C ALA A 88 -11.88 -2.43 -12.04
N GLU A 89 -12.45 -3.56 -12.44
CA GLU A 89 -13.81 -3.59 -12.98
C GLU A 89 -14.85 -3.40 -11.87
N VAL A 90 -14.73 -4.17 -10.79
CA VAL A 90 -15.72 -4.21 -9.71
C VAL A 90 -15.30 -3.35 -8.52
N VAL A 91 -14.32 -3.78 -7.74
CA VAL A 91 -13.81 -3.03 -6.56
C VAL A 91 -12.35 -2.68 -6.76
N ALA A 92 -11.99 -1.40 -6.69
CA ALA A 92 -10.60 -0.98 -6.88
C ALA A 92 -9.73 -1.28 -5.65
N LEU A 93 -10.23 -1.01 -4.44
CA LEU A 93 -9.50 -1.28 -3.19
C LEU A 93 -10.43 -1.91 -2.16
N THR A 94 -10.05 -3.07 -1.63
CA THR A 94 -10.70 -3.72 -0.50
C THR A 94 -9.78 -3.70 0.71
N HIS A 95 -10.26 -3.19 1.84
CA HIS A 95 -9.52 -3.16 3.12
C HIS A 95 -10.21 -4.03 4.17
N VAL A 96 -9.63 -5.20 4.43
CA VAL A 96 -10.15 -6.21 5.38
C VAL A 96 -9.21 -6.42 6.57
N GLY A 97 -8.00 -5.85 6.53
CA GLY A 97 -7.01 -5.95 7.61
C GLY A 97 -7.29 -5.02 8.79
N GLU A 98 -6.76 -5.35 9.97
CA GLU A 98 -6.88 -4.53 11.19
C GLU A 98 -5.99 -3.27 11.18
N GLY A 99 -4.99 -3.25 10.29
CA GLY A 99 -4.03 -2.16 10.16
C GLY A 99 -4.64 -0.87 9.64
N ALA A 100 -4.06 0.27 10.02
CA ALA A 100 -4.50 1.57 9.52
C ALA A 100 -4.19 1.72 8.01
N LEU A 101 -5.14 2.27 7.25
CA LEU A 101 -4.98 2.57 5.83
C LEU A 101 -5.01 4.08 5.62
N THR A 102 -4.00 4.61 4.94
CA THR A 102 -3.97 6.01 4.51
C THR A 102 -3.92 6.10 2.99
N LEU A 103 -4.83 6.86 2.40
CA LEU A 103 -4.85 7.20 0.97
C LEU A 103 -4.46 8.66 0.80
N ASP A 104 -3.35 8.93 0.10
CA ASP A 104 -2.80 10.27 -0.12
C ASP A 104 -2.52 10.51 -1.61
N ARG A 105 -3.30 11.38 -2.26
CA ARG A 105 -3.22 11.60 -3.73
C ARG A 105 -3.39 10.31 -4.54
N VAL A 106 -4.32 9.46 -4.11
CA VAL A 106 -4.66 8.20 -4.79
C VAL A 106 -5.90 8.38 -5.65
N THR A 107 -5.93 7.75 -6.82
CA THR A 107 -7.14 7.63 -7.63
C THR A 107 -7.61 6.18 -7.63
N LEU A 108 -8.84 5.92 -7.19
CA LEU A 108 -9.46 4.59 -7.18
C LEU A 108 -10.58 4.55 -8.22
N ARG A 109 -10.44 3.68 -9.23
CA ARG A 109 -11.41 3.51 -10.32
C ARG A 109 -11.92 2.07 -10.36
N GLY A 110 -13.18 1.90 -9.98
CA GLY A 110 -13.95 0.67 -10.16
C GLY A 110 -15.43 0.98 -10.11
N GLY A 111 -16.28 -0.04 -10.13
CA GLY A 111 -17.68 0.08 -9.73
C GLY A 111 -17.80 0.67 -8.31
N THR A 112 -16.99 0.13 -7.40
CA THR A 112 -16.74 0.65 -6.05
C THR A 112 -15.27 1.02 -5.93
N GLY A 113 -14.98 2.25 -5.52
CA GLY A 113 -13.61 2.75 -5.37
C GLY A 113 -12.92 2.13 -4.17
N LEU A 114 -13.55 2.22 -3.00
CA LEU A 114 -13.05 1.66 -1.75
C LEU A 114 -14.16 0.87 -1.06
N HIS A 115 -13.85 -0.38 -0.69
CA HIS A 115 -14.67 -1.23 0.17
C HIS A 115 -13.92 -1.51 1.46
N VAL A 116 -14.56 -1.33 2.62
CA VAL A 116 -13.94 -1.55 3.93
C VAL A 116 -14.78 -2.54 4.72
N GLU A 117 -14.19 -3.69 5.07
CA GLU A 117 -14.85 -4.76 5.86
C GLU A 117 -14.27 -4.89 7.27
N SER A 118 -13.34 -4.01 7.63
CA SER A 118 -12.64 -4.04 8.92
C SER A 118 -13.01 -2.84 9.79
N ALA A 119 -12.85 -2.99 11.10
CA ALA A 119 -12.94 -1.88 12.06
C ALA A 119 -11.70 -0.94 12.00
N ALA A 120 -10.84 -1.11 11.00
CA ALA A 120 -9.62 -0.36 10.86
C ALA A 120 -9.85 1.13 10.56
N ARG A 121 -8.90 1.95 11.01
CA ARG A 121 -8.92 3.38 10.71
C ARG A 121 -8.49 3.62 9.28
N VAL A 122 -9.38 4.18 8.47
CA VAL A 122 -9.09 4.65 7.12
C VAL A 122 -9.01 6.18 7.11
N ARG A 123 -7.92 6.72 6.59
CA ARG A 123 -7.74 8.16 6.37
C ARG A 123 -7.59 8.43 4.88
N ILE A 124 -8.37 9.37 4.36
CA ILE A 124 -8.34 9.76 2.95
C ILE A 124 -7.96 11.24 2.85
N ARG A 125 -6.97 11.54 2.02
CA ARG A 125 -6.48 12.89 1.78
C ARG A 125 -6.15 13.09 0.31
N ASP A 126 -6.54 14.23 -0.24
CA ASP A 126 -6.18 14.69 -1.60
C ASP A 126 -6.43 13.63 -2.70
N SER A 127 -7.39 12.72 -2.47
CA SER A 127 -7.63 11.50 -3.27
C SER A 127 -8.97 11.55 -3.99
N ARG A 128 -9.09 10.81 -5.09
CA ARG A 128 -10.33 10.70 -5.88
C ARG A 128 -10.84 9.26 -5.87
N LEU A 129 -12.06 9.07 -5.39
CA LEU A 129 -12.70 7.76 -5.29
C LEU A 129 -14.03 7.77 -6.05
N ARG A 130 -14.34 6.69 -6.76
CA ARG A 130 -15.67 6.47 -7.34
C ARG A 130 -16.46 5.50 -6.45
N GLY A 131 -17.21 6.05 -5.48
CA GLY A 131 -17.95 5.25 -4.51
C GLY A 131 -17.09 4.75 -3.36
N VAL A 132 -17.69 4.69 -2.18
CA VAL A 132 -17.13 4.09 -0.96
C VAL A 132 -18.25 3.28 -0.33
N ASP A 133 -17.98 2.03 -0.01
CA ASP A 133 -18.91 1.12 0.68
C ASP A 133 -18.25 0.54 1.94
N THR A 134 -19.07 0.23 2.93
CA THR A 134 -18.66 -0.34 4.22
C THR A 134 -19.53 -1.55 4.52
N GLY A 135 -18.90 -2.72 4.66
CA GLY A 135 -19.57 -3.98 4.99
C GLY A 135 -19.80 -4.19 6.47
#